data_AF-A0A074WQG2-F1
#
_entry.id   AF-A0A074WQG2-F1
#
_cell.length_a   1.000
_cell.length_b   1.000
_cell.length_c   1.000
_cell.angle_alpha   90.00
_cell.angle_beta   90.00
_cell.angle_gamma   90.00
#
_symmetry.space_group_name_H-M   'P 1'
#
loop_
_entity.id
_entity.type
_entity.pdbx_description
1 polymer ?
#
loop_
_entity_poly.entity_id
_entity_poly.type
_entity_poly.pdbx_seq_one_letter_code
_entity_poly.pdbx_strand_id
1 'polypeptide(L)'
;MRPSTRLLAQASRFLTPGAPTGLTGVLTHAAPRSTLLYLYNSTLDKLKQFPEHSVYRQSVEALTKHRLSIVESVKPEGLEEWQARVKSVVEAHPNAFRSIASSNSKNEVNIVYNETALKGMQTEEYEDEPIQKQEPEGPRVRSQKAHQESSFLADPRADNETIPRIEPEPALSAEQVNHIEQQIQAGLIEEIILVAEAETALVDEMYKSKVWEDLEESPNQGQWAYYERDTHTPKTQKHS
;
A
#
# COMPACT_ATOMS: atom_id res chain seq x y z
N MET A 1 8.50 -20.00 11.78
CA MET A 1 9.78 -20.29 11.09
C MET A 1 9.51 -20.64 9.63
N ARG A 2 9.94 -19.79 8.69
CA ARG A 2 10.08 -20.14 7.26
C ARG A 2 11.44 -19.63 6.73
N PRO A 3 12.58 -20.19 7.20
CA PRO A 3 13.91 -19.74 6.79
C PRO A 3 14.31 -20.15 5.36
N SER A 4 13.49 -20.94 4.64
CA SER A 4 13.88 -21.61 3.41
C SER A 4 13.43 -20.94 2.10
N THR A 5 12.66 -19.85 2.12
CA THR A 5 12.09 -19.27 0.89
C THR A 5 13.06 -18.35 0.13
N ARG A 6 13.99 -17.65 0.82
CA ARG A 6 14.86 -16.62 0.21
C ARG A 6 16.32 -17.05 -0.08
N LEU A 7 16.59 -18.34 -0.26
CA LEU A 7 17.98 -18.83 -0.41
C LEU A 7 18.76 -18.10 -1.53
N LEU A 8 18.11 -17.82 -2.67
CA LEU A 8 18.73 -17.12 -3.81
C LEU A 8 18.88 -15.60 -3.61
N ALA A 9 18.03 -14.99 -2.77
CA ALA A 9 18.06 -13.55 -2.52
C ALA A 9 19.00 -13.15 -1.36
N GLN A 10 19.30 -14.07 -0.44
CA GLN A 10 20.10 -13.84 0.78
C GLN A 10 21.61 -14.06 0.58
N ALA A 11 22.11 -14.06 -0.66
CA ALA A 11 23.53 -14.26 -0.94
C ALA A 11 24.43 -13.07 -0.52
N SER A 12 23.84 -11.91 -0.20
CA SER A 12 24.56 -10.69 0.18
C SER A 12 23.99 -10.07 1.45
N ARG A 13 24.68 -9.04 2.00
CA ARG A 13 24.19 -8.27 3.16
C ARG A 13 22.82 -7.64 2.91
N PHE A 14 22.53 -7.29 1.67
CA PHE A 14 21.27 -6.70 1.22
C PHE A 14 20.50 -7.69 0.34
N LEU A 15 19.19 -7.51 0.24
CA LEU A 15 18.38 -8.27 -0.70
C LEU A 15 18.57 -7.68 -2.10
N THR A 16 18.96 -8.50 -3.07
CA THR A 16 19.07 -8.08 -4.47
C THR A 16 17.68 -7.80 -5.01
N PRO A 17 17.36 -6.60 -5.53
CA PRO A 17 16.06 -6.31 -6.13
C PRO A 17 15.77 -7.19 -7.36
N GLY A 18 14.53 -7.64 -7.52
CA GLY A 18 14.12 -8.50 -8.65
C GLY A 18 14.53 -9.97 -8.54
N ALA A 19 15.22 -10.36 -7.47
CA ALA A 19 15.53 -11.76 -7.17
C ALA A 19 14.26 -12.55 -6.79
N PRO A 20 14.22 -13.86 -7.08
CA PRO A 20 13.07 -14.69 -6.71
C PRO A 20 12.99 -14.89 -5.19
N THR A 21 11.81 -14.66 -4.62
CA THR A 21 11.53 -14.83 -3.18
C THR A 21 11.16 -16.26 -2.78
N GLY A 22 11.05 -17.17 -3.75
CA GLY A 22 10.52 -18.53 -3.57
C GLY A 22 9.00 -18.64 -3.75
N LEU A 23 8.30 -17.51 -3.90
CA LEU A 23 6.89 -17.45 -4.28
C LEU A 23 6.76 -17.05 -5.75
N THR A 24 5.87 -17.71 -6.48
CA THR A 24 5.65 -17.42 -7.90
C THR A 24 5.00 -16.05 -8.08
N GLY A 25 5.59 -15.20 -8.92
CA GLY A 25 5.07 -13.86 -9.21
C GLY A 25 5.41 -12.79 -8.15
N VAL A 26 6.11 -13.16 -7.07
CA VAL A 26 6.55 -12.21 -6.03
C VAL A 26 8.07 -12.10 -6.08
N LEU A 27 8.56 -10.98 -6.60
CA LEU A 27 9.99 -10.67 -6.67
C LEU A 27 10.41 -9.78 -5.51
N THR A 28 11.69 -9.79 -5.14
CA THR A 28 12.21 -8.93 -4.08
C THR A 28 12.07 -7.46 -4.44
N HIS A 29 11.53 -6.70 -3.50
CA HIS A 29 11.29 -5.27 -3.66
C HIS A 29 12.58 -4.46 -3.36
N ALA A 30 12.83 -3.38 -4.12
CA ALA A 30 14.05 -2.58 -3.98
C ALA A 30 14.09 -1.75 -2.69
N ALA A 31 12.99 -1.08 -2.36
CA ALA A 31 12.87 -0.21 -1.18
C ALA A 31 11.58 -0.51 -0.39
N PRO A 32 11.48 -1.67 0.29
CA PRO A 32 10.21 -2.10 0.90
C PRO A 32 9.73 -1.20 2.06
N ARG A 33 10.65 -0.54 2.78
CA ARG A 33 10.33 0.33 3.92
C ARG A 33 9.55 1.57 3.50
N SER A 34 10.09 2.38 2.59
CA SER A 34 9.41 3.57 2.06
C SER A 34 8.05 3.23 1.45
N THR A 35 7.95 2.13 0.68
CA THR A 35 6.67 1.67 0.12
C THR A 35 5.65 1.35 1.21
N LEU A 36 6.02 0.61 2.26
CA LEU A 36 5.11 0.32 3.37
C LEU A 36 4.71 1.57 4.14
N LEU A 37 5.64 2.49 4.40
CA LEU A 37 5.33 3.76 5.05
C LEU A 37 4.36 4.61 4.21
N TYR A 38 4.54 4.63 2.89
CA TYR A 38 3.61 5.30 1.98
C TYR A 38 2.22 4.68 2.04
N LEU A 39 2.12 3.35 1.85
CA LEU A 39 0.85 2.64 1.81
C LEU A 39 0.10 2.78 3.13
N TYR A 40 0.76 2.59 4.28
CA TYR A 40 0.10 2.71 5.58
C TYR A 40 -0.35 4.14 5.91
N ASN A 41 0.42 5.16 5.53
CA ASN A 41 -0.05 6.53 5.72
C ASN A 41 -1.21 6.87 4.79
N SER A 42 -1.17 6.38 3.54
CA SER A 42 -2.27 6.52 2.58
C SER A 42 -3.55 5.84 3.07
N THR A 43 -3.46 4.61 3.61
CA THR A 43 -4.63 3.95 4.20
C THR A 43 -5.18 4.72 5.40
N LEU A 44 -4.32 5.18 6.31
CA LEU A 44 -4.74 5.99 7.46
C LEU A 44 -5.42 7.29 7.04
N ASP A 45 -4.95 7.95 5.97
CA ASP A 45 -5.61 9.15 5.44
C ASP A 45 -6.98 8.85 4.85
N LYS A 46 -7.12 7.77 4.08
CA LYS A 46 -8.41 7.35 3.54
C LYS A 46 -9.40 6.99 4.65
N LEU A 47 -8.94 6.31 5.71
CA LEU A 47 -9.77 5.93 6.85
C LEU A 47 -10.33 7.13 7.62
N LYS A 48 -9.74 8.33 7.53
CA LYS A 48 -10.31 9.55 8.14
C LYS A 48 -11.70 9.90 7.59
N GLN A 49 -12.04 9.43 6.39
CA GLN A 49 -13.35 9.65 5.77
C GLN A 49 -14.45 8.77 6.40
N PHE A 50 -14.09 7.70 7.10
CA PHE A 50 -15.02 6.79 7.75
C PHE A 50 -15.47 7.36 9.10
N PRO A 51 -16.68 7.02 9.60
CA PRO A 51 -17.08 7.41 10.94
C PRO A 51 -16.30 6.66 12.04
N GLU A 52 -16.05 7.31 13.19
CA GLU A 52 -15.23 6.77 14.29
C GLU A 52 -15.81 5.52 14.95
N HIS A 53 -17.13 5.32 14.88
CA HIS A 53 -17.81 4.15 15.44
C HIS A 53 -17.74 2.91 14.53
N SER A 54 -17.26 3.05 13.28
CA SER A 54 -17.15 1.91 12.37
C SER A 54 -16.13 0.91 12.91
N VAL A 55 -16.57 -0.34 13.12
CA VAL A 55 -15.70 -1.45 13.56
C VAL A 55 -14.61 -1.72 12.54
N TYR A 56 -14.91 -1.58 11.24
CA TYR A 56 -13.93 -1.69 10.18
C TYR A 56 -12.83 -0.63 10.34
N ARG A 57 -13.19 0.65 10.49
CA ARG A 57 -12.22 1.73 10.72
C ARG A 57 -11.33 1.45 11.94
N GLN A 58 -11.92 1.08 13.06
CA GLN A 58 -11.18 0.82 14.31
C GLN A 58 -10.18 -0.33 14.17
N SER A 59 -10.59 -1.42 13.52
CA SER A 59 -9.73 -2.60 13.36
C SER A 59 -8.57 -2.34 12.40
N VAL A 60 -8.83 -1.70 11.25
CA VAL A 60 -7.80 -1.37 10.27
C VAL A 60 -6.85 -0.30 10.81
N GLU A 61 -7.35 0.73 11.48
CA GLU A 61 -6.49 1.73 12.12
C GLU A 61 -5.56 1.10 13.17
N ALA A 62 -6.08 0.22 14.03
CA ALA A 62 -5.26 -0.45 15.04
C ALA A 62 -4.16 -1.33 14.40
N LEU A 63 -4.52 -2.10 13.39
CA LEU A 63 -3.59 -2.99 12.67
C LEU A 63 -2.52 -2.19 11.91
N THR A 64 -2.93 -1.17 11.16
CA THR A 64 -2.01 -0.33 10.37
C THR A 64 -1.07 0.46 11.25
N LYS A 65 -1.56 1.08 12.34
CA LYS A 65 -0.70 1.78 13.33
C LYS A 65 0.32 0.84 13.97
N HIS A 66 -0.09 -0.38 14.33
CA HIS A 66 0.83 -1.38 14.89
C HIS A 66 1.94 -1.76 13.89
N ARG A 67 1.58 -2.06 12.64
CA ARG A 67 2.56 -2.41 11.60
C ARG A 67 3.46 -1.23 11.25
N LEU A 68 2.91 -0.02 11.16
CA LEU A 68 3.65 1.20 10.92
C LEU A 68 4.68 1.46 12.01
N SER A 69 4.33 1.28 13.29
CA SER A 69 5.26 1.40 14.41
C SER A 69 6.44 0.42 14.31
N ILE A 70 6.18 -0.84 13.92
CA ILE A 70 7.22 -1.83 13.68
C ILE A 70 8.16 -1.38 12.57
N VAL A 71 7.62 -0.96 11.42
CA VAL A 71 8.43 -0.53 10.26
C VAL A 71 9.27 0.71 10.58
N GLU A 72 8.70 1.68 11.31
CA GLU A 72 9.42 2.88 11.75
C GLU A 72 10.61 2.54 12.67
N SER A 73 10.46 1.53 13.55
CA SER A 73 11.49 1.15 14.52
C SER A 73 12.81 0.66 13.88
N VAL A 74 12.75 0.13 12.65
CA VAL A 74 13.90 -0.52 11.99
C VAL A 74 14.54 0.41 10.95
N LYS A 75 15.59 1.13 11.33
CA LYS A 75 16.23 2.17 10.50
C LYS A 75 17.39 1.63 9.64
N PRO A 76 17.47 1.94 8.34
CA PRO A 76 18.63 1.60 7.53
C PRO A 76 19.85 2.46 7.88
N GLU A 77 21.04 1.94 7.58
CA GLU A 77 22.30 2.68 7.72
C GLU A 77 22.34 3.84 6.71
N GLY A 78 22.75 5.04 7.16
CA GLY A 78 22.83 6.23 6.30
C GLY A 78 21.52 6.98 6.06
N LEU A 79 20.43 6.62 6.76
CA LEU A 79 19.13 7.29 6.62
C LEU A 79 19.20 8.79 6.91
N GLU A 80 19.88 9.19 7.98
CA GLU A 80 19.95 10.59 8.43
C GLU A 80 20.70 11.47 7.42
N GLU A 81 21.79 10.96 6.84
CA GLU A 81 22.57 11.64 5.81
C GLU A 81 21.75 11.78 4.53
N TRP A 82 21.02 10.75 4.14
CA TRP A 82 20.08 10.82 3.01
C TRP A 82 19.00 11.87 3.28
N GLN A 83 18.34 11.86 4.44
CA GLN A 83 17.32 12.85 4.79
C GLN A 83 17.85 14.28 4.77
N ALA A 84 19.08 14.53 5.26
CA ALA A 84 19.69 15.85 5.22
C ALA A 84 19.90 16.36 3.78
N ARG A 85 20.33 15.47 2.86
CA ARG A 85 20.49 15.81 1.44
C ARG A 85 19.14 16.09 0.78
N VAL A 86 18.17 15.19 0.96
CA VAL A 86 16.86 15.27 0.31
C VAL A 86 16.02 16.42 0.85
N LYS A 87 16.15 16.78 2.13
CA LYS A 87 15.41 17.90 2.73
C LYS A 87 15.56 19.20 1.94
N SER A 88 16.77 19.51 1.48
CA SER A 88 17.01 20.71 0.66
C SER A 88 16.22 20.71 -0.66
N VAL A 89 16.09 19.54 -1.28
CA VAL A 89 15.34 19.34 -2.53
C VAL A 89 13.84 19.42 -2.29
N VAL A 90 13.37 18.83 -1.19
CA VAL A 90 11.94 18.86 -0.81
C VAL A 90 11.49 20.28 -0.47
N GLU A 91 12.31 21.05 0.24
CA GLU A 91 12.02 22.45 0.56
C GLU A 91 12.02 23.34 -0.69
N ALA A 92 12.84 23.02 -1.69
CA ALA A 92 12.85 23.72 -2.98
C ALA A 92 11.59 23.43 -3.82
N HIS A 93 10.98 22.25 -3.69
CA HIS A 93 9.83 21.81 -4.49
C HIS A 93 8.67 21.32 -3.61
N PRO A 94 7.96 22.21 -2.88
CA PRO A 94 6.87 21.82 -1.99
C PRO A 94 5.67 21.20 -2.72
N ASN A 95 5.45 21.54 -4.00
CA ASN A 95 4.37 20.97 -4.80
C ASN A 95 4.70 19.56 -5.31
N ALA A 96 5.98 19.20 -5.41
CA ALA A 96 6.40 17.90 -5.94
C ALA A 96 6.39 16.79 -4.89
N PHE A 97 6.62 17.15 -3.62
CA PHE A 97 6.85 16.19 -2.55
C PHE A 97 5.85 16.37 -1.42
N ARG A 98 5.32 15.24 -0.93
CA ARG A 98 4.56 15.16 0.30
C ARG A 98 5.45 14.63 1.42
N SER A 99 5.60 15.43 2.46
CA SER A 99 6.41 15.11 3.63
C SER A 99 5.50 14.68 4.79
N ILE A 100 5.63 13.43 5.27
CA ILE A 100 4.83 12.88 6.37
C ILE A 100 5.74 12.62 7.56
N ALA A 101 5.47 13.28 8.69
CA ALA A 101 6.26 13.08 9.90
C ALA A 101 6.05 11.66 10.47
N SER A 102 7.14 11.02 10.88
CA SER A 102 7.12 9.73 11.57
C SER A 102 6.41 9.84 12.92
N SER A 103 5.64 8.81 13.28
CA SER A 103 4.93 8.77 14.57
C SER A 103 5.91 8.64 15.74
N ASN A 104 7.01 7.91 15.54
CA ASN A 104 7.98 7.60 16.59
C ASN A 104 9.08 8.67 16.77
N SER A 105 9.33 9.49 15.75
CA SER A 105 10.50 10.38 15.68
C SER A 105 10.15 11.69 14.98
N LYS A 106 10.10 12.79 15.75
CA LYS A 106 9.76 14.13 15.22
C LYS A 106 10.71 14.63 14.12
N ASN A 107 11.93 14.10 14.06
CA ASN A 107 12.94 14.52 13.09
C ASN A 107 12.93 13.69 11.81
N GLU A 108 12.23 12.56 11.78
CA GLU A 108 12.17 11.70 10.60
C GLU A 108 10.91 12.02 9.80
N VAL A 109 11.13 12.17 8.50
CA VAL A 109 10.08 12.53 7.56
C VAL A 109 10.11 11.53 6.43
N ASN A 110 8.97 10.90 6.18
CA ASN A 110 8.76 10.10 5.00
C ASN A 110 8.45 11.04 3.83
N ILE A 111 9.16 10.84 2.71
CA ILE A 111 9.10 11.72 1.54
C ILE A 111 8.46 10.91 0.42
N VAL A 112 7.32 11.41 -0.05
CA VAL A 112 6.49 10.75 -1.06
C VAL A 112 6.36 11.68 -2.25
N TYR A 113 6.51 11.16 -3.47
CA TYR A 113 6.23 11.94 -4.67
C TYR A 113 4.72 12.15 -4.81
N ASN A 114 4.30 13.38 -5.12
CA ASN A 114 2.92 13.64 -5.49
C ASN A 114 2.61 13.03 -6.87
N GLU A 115 1.37 12.60 -7.09
CA GLU A 115 0.99 11.97 -8.37
C GLU A 115 1.17 12.91 -9.58
N THR A 116 0.97 14.21 -9.39
CA THR A 116 1.22 15.23 -10.42
C THR A 116 2.71 15.33 -10.77
N ALA A 117 3.58 15.19 -9.77
CA ALA A 117 5.03 15.24 -9.96
C ALA A 117 5.56 14.10 -10.84
N LEU A 118 4.99 12.91 -10.69
CA LEU A 118 5.37 11.74 -11.49
C LEU A 118 5.07 11.92 -12.99
N LYS A 119 4.07 12.72 -13.35
CA LYS A 119 3.72 13.00 -14.75
C LYS A 119 4.70 13.97 -15.43
N GLY A 120 5.23 14.93 -14.67
CA GLY A 120 6.28 15.86 -15.13
C GLY A 120 7.68 15.25 -15.12
N MET A 121 7.84 14.02 -14.63
CA MET A 121 9.09 13.27 -14.63
C MET A 121 9.39 12.70 -16.04
N GLN A 122 9.39 13.58 -17.05
CA GLN A 122 9.82 13.27 -18.41
C GLN A 122 11.34 13.44 -18.50
N THR A 123 12.03 12.42 -18.99
CA THR A 123 13.43 12.49 -19.44
C THR A 123 13.46 13.15 -20.82
N GLU A 124 14.54 13.85 -21.15
CA GLU A 124 14.77 14.44 -22.49
C GLU A 124 14.95 13.38 -23.59
N GLU A 125 14.96 12.09 -23.24
CA GLU A 125 15.27 10.98 -24.11
C GLU A 125 13.96 10.43 -24.75
N TYR A 126 13.86 10.55 -26.07
CA TYR A 126 12.68 10.15 -26.86
C TYR A 126 12.21 8.70 -26.63
N GLU A 127 13.08 7.81 -26.13
CA GLU A 127 12.75 6.40 -25.86
C GLU A 127 11.87 6.21 -24.61
N ASP A 128 11.84 7.20 -23.70
CA ASP A 128 11.09 7.16 -22.44
C ASP A 128 9.72 7.85 -22.52
N GLU A 129 9.36 8.44 -23.67
CA GLU A 129 8.05 9.05 -23.90
C GLU A 129 6.95 7.99 -23.69
N PRO A 130 6.00 8.20 -22.77
CA PRO A 130 4.94 7.23 -22.55
C PRO A 130 4.14 7.05 -23.84
N ILE A 131 3.96 5.80 -24.27
CA ILE A 131 3.16 5.48 -25.47
C ILE A 131 1.79 6.14 -25.31
N GLN A 132 1.56 7.22 -26.06
CA GLN A 132 0.32 7.96 -25.98
C GLN A 132 -0.82 7.04 -26.37
N LYS A 133 -1.82 6.90 -25.49
CA LYS A 133 -3.02 6.13 -25.79
C LYS A 133 -3.69 6.78 -27.00
N GLN A 134 -3.74 6.07 -28.12
CA GLN A 134 -4.43 6.54 -29.33
C GLN A 134 -5.89 6.85 -28.98
N GLU A 135 -6.24 8.13 -28.98
CA GLU A 135 -7.61 8.51 -28.70
C GLU A 135 -8.49 8.18 -29.92
N PRO A 136 -9.72 7.68 -29.71
CA PRO A 136 -10.62 7.37 -30.81
C PRO A 136 -10.96 8.63 -31.62
N GLU A 137 -10.92 8.49 -32.95
CA GLU A 137 -11.30 9.54 -33.91
C GLU A 137 -12.83 9.70 -33.99
N GLY A 138 -13.30 10.94 -34.15
CA GLY A 138 -14.74 11.27 -34.34
C GLY A 138 -15.47 11.83 -33.11
N PRO A 139 -16.80 12.08 -33.22
CA PRO A 139 -17.62 12.63 -32.14
C PRO A 139 -17.70 11.69 -30.93
N ARG A 140 -17.12 12.11 -29.80
CA ARG A 140 -17.05 11.29 -28.58
C ARG A 140 -18.31 11.41 -27.73
N VAL A 141 -18.73 10.27 -27.15
CA VAL A 141 -19.81 10.20 -26.15
C VAL A 141 -19.34 10.80 -24.82
N ARG A 142 -20.27 11.31 -24.00
CA ARG A 142 -19.95 11.95 -22.70
C ARG A 142 -19.11 11.06 -21.77
N SER A 143 -19.37 9.74 -21.77
CA SER A 143 -18.59 8.76 -21.00
C SER A 143 -17.13 8.64 -21.46
N GLN A 144 -16.86 8.82 -22.76
CA GLN A 144 -15.51 8.77 -23.33
C GLN A 144 -14.71 10.05 -23.04
N LYS A 145 -15.39 11.17 -22.75
CA LYS A 145 -14.77 12.45 -22.38
C LYS A 145 -14.48 12.60 -20.89
N ALA A 146 -14.89 11.65 -20.05
CA ALA A 146 -14.72 11.75 -18.59
C ALA A 146 -13.24 11.96 -18.18
N HIS A 147 -12.30 11.39 -18.94
CA HIS A 147 -10.86 11.55 -18.69
C HIS A 147 -10.29 12.87 -19.25
N GLN A 148 -11.04 13.58 -20.08
CA GLN A 148 -10.61 14.84 -20.69
C GLN A 148 -10.74 16.01 -19.71
N GLU A 149 -11.70 15.94 -18.78
CA GLU A 149 -11.91 16.99 -17.78
C GLU A 149 -10.68 17.15 -16.87
N SER A 150 -10.03 16.04 -16.50
CA SER A 150 -8.82 16.07 -15.67
C SER A 150 -7.62 16.67 -16.40
N SER A 151 -7.50 16.53 -17.72
CA SER A 151 -6.42 17.17 -18.49
C SER A 151 -6.63 18.67 -18.67
N PHE A 152 -7.88 19.15 -18.69
CA PHE A 152 -8.18 20.59 -18.72
C PHE A 152 -8.00 21.28 -17.38
N LEU A 153 -8.17 20.56 -16.28
CA LEU A 153 -7.98 21.08 -14.93
C LEU A 153 -6.51 21.02 -14.46
N ALA A 154 -5.62 20.44 -15.27
CA ALA A 154 -4.21 20.34 -14.95
C ALA A 154 -3.52 21.70 -15.09
N ASP A 155 -2.73 22.09 -14.08
CA ASP A 155 -2.02 23.37 -14.09
C ASP A 155 -0.77 23.26 -14.97
N PRO A 156 -0.71 23.91 -16.15
CA PRO A 156 0.38 23.70 -17.11
C PRO A 156 1.74 24.14 -16.60
N ARG A 157 1.79 24.98 -15.55
CA ARG A 157 3.04 25.40 -14.91
C ARG A 157 3.56 24.33 -13.95
N ALA A 158 2.68 23.74 -13.15
CA ALA A 158 3.04 22.70 -12.21
C ALA A 158 3.48 21.41 -12.94
N ASP A 159 2.83 21.09 -14.06
CA ASP A 159 3.15 19.90 -14.85
C ASP A 159 4.49 20.02 -15.60
N ASN A 160 4.91 21.25 -15.93
CA ASN A 160 6.16 21.52 -16.65
C ASN A 160 7.35 21.86 -15.73
N GLU A 161 7.19 21.80 -14.41
CA GLU A 161 8.34 21.92 -13.51
C GLU A 161 9.22 20.67 -13.66
N THR A 162 10.49 20.85 -14.05
CA THR A 162 11.46 19.75 -14.08
C THR A 162 11.77 19.34 -12.66
N ILE A 163 11.17 18.23 -12.21
CA ILE A 163 11.33 17.75 -10.84
C ILE A 163 12.61 16.91 -10.76
N PRO A 164 13.55 17.26 -9.86
CA PRO A 164 14.78 16.50 -9.72
C PRO A 164 14.48 15.10 -9.16
N ARG A 165 15.00 14.07 -9.83
CA ARG A 165 14.93 12.68 -9.33
C ARG A 165 15.76 12.58 -8.06
N ILE A 166 15.09 12.25 -6.95
CA ILE A 166 15.74 11.97 -5.68
C ILE A 166 16.37 10.56 -5.74
N GLU A 167 17.58 10.43 -5.19
CA GLU A 167 18.20 9.13 -4.92
C GLU A 167 17.28 8.24 -4.05
N PRO A 168 17.16 6.93 -4.33
CA PRO A 168 16.35 6.04 -3.51
C PRO A 168 16.87 5.98 -2.06
N GLU A 169 15.96 5.72 -1.11
CA GLU A 169 16.32 5.48 0.29
C GLU A 169 17.36 4.33 0.37
N PRO A 170 18.34 4.42 1.29
CA PRO A 170 19.24 3.32 1.58
C PRO A 170 18.48 2.01 1.87
N ALA A 171 18.92 0.91 1.26
CA ALA A 171 18.26 -0.39 1.42
C ALA A 171 18.41 -0.95 2.83
N LEU A 172 17.40 -1.69 3.29
CA LEU A 172 17.46 -2.44 4.55
C LEU A 172 18.39 -3.65 4.41
N SER A 173 19.16 -3.93 5.46
CA SER A 173 19.91 -5.18 5.60
C SER A 173 18.95 -6.38 5.62
N ALA A 174 19.40 -7.55 5.12
CA ALA A 174 18.61 -8.78 5.18
C ALA A 174 18.21 -9.16 6.62
N GLU A 175 19.05 -8.87 7.61
CA GLU A 175 18.76 -9.10 9.03
C GLU A 175 17.64 -8.20 9.54
N GLN A 176 17.63 -6.94 9.11
CA GLN A 176 16.60 -5.97 9.46
C GLN A 176 15.24 -6.34 8.84
N VAL A 177 15.25 -6.78 7.59
CA VAL A 177 14.03 -7.29 6.93
C VAL A 177 13.49 -8.51 7.66
N ASN A 178 14.35 -9.47 8.01
CA ASN A 178 13.95 -10.64 8.78
C ASN A 178 13.38 -10.26 10.15
N HIS A 179 13.92 -9.22 10.80
CA HIS A 179 13.40 -8.73 12.08
C HIS A 179 11.98 -8.19 11.94
N ILE A 180 11.71 -7.36 10.92
CA ILE A 180 10.37 -6.83 10.63
C ILE A 180 9.38 -7.98 10.40
N GLU A 181 9.76 -8.97 9.60
CA GLU A 181 8.92 -10.13 9.29
C GLU A 181 8.58 -10.96 10.54
N GLN A 182 9.54 -11.13 11.44
CA GLN A 182 9.33 -11.84 12.71
C GLN A 182 8.44 -11.06 13.68
N GLN A 183 8.47 -9.73 13.65
CA GLN A 183 7.60 -8.90 14.49
C GLN A 183 6.17 -8.84 13.94
N ILE A 184 6.00 -8.74 12.63
CA ILE A 184 4.66 -8.67 11.99
C ILE A 184 4.01 -10.05 11.90
N GLN A 185 4.80 -11.13 11.75
CA GLN A 185 4.33 -12.53 11.67
C GLN A 185 3.30 -12.80 10.57
N ALA A 186 3.38 -12.08 9.45
CA ALA A 186 2.41 -12.15 8.36
C ALA A 186 3.01 -12.55 6.99
N GLY A 187 4.11 -13.30 7.00
CA GLY A 187 4.80 -13.74 5.78
C GLY A 187 6.03 -12.89 5.46
N LEU A 188 6.43 -12.88 4.18
CA LEU A 188 7.54 -12.07 3.68
C LEU A 188 7.15 -10.59 3.57
N ILE A 189 8.13 -9.68 3.63
CA ILE A 189 7.88 -8.23 3.50
C ILE A 189 7.17 -7.87 2.18
N GLU A 190 7.43 -8.59 1.09
CA GLU A 190 6.76 -8.37 -0.19
C GLU A 190 5.28 -8.78 -0.15
N GLU A 191 4.94 -9.85 0.57
CA GLU A 191 3.53 -10.22 0.80
C GLU A 191 2.82 -9.15 1.64
N ILE A 192 3.53 -8.59 2.63
CA ILE A 192 2.99 -7.51 3.47
C ILE A 192 2.70 -6.25 2.63
N ILE A 193 3.54 -5.94 1.63
CA ILE A 193 3.30 -4.86 0.67
C ILE A 193 2.04 -5.15 -0.14
N LEU A 194 1.93 -6.34 -0.74
CA LEU A 194 0.75 -6.73 -1.51
C LEU A 194 -0.54 -6.65 -0.69
N VAL A 195 -0.50 -7.07 0.57
CA VAL A 195 -1.63 -6.93 1.50
C VAL A 195 -1.95 -5.47 1.78
N ALA A 196 -0.95 -4.60 1.93
CA ALA A 196 -1.16 -3.17 2.16
C ALA A 196 -1.76 -2.47 0.92
N GLU A 197 -1.33 -2.85 -0.29
CA GLU A 197 -1.93 -2.37 -1.54
C GLU A 197 -3.39 -2.82 -1.67
N ALA A 198 -3.66 -4.10 -1.41
CA ALA A 198 -5.01 -4.66 -1.42
C ALA A 198 -5.91 -3.97 -0.38
N GLU A 199 -5.40 -3.71 0.83
CA GLU A 199 -6.14 -2.97 1.87
C GLU A 199 -6.44 -1.54 1.42
N THR A 200 -5.48 -0.87 0.78
CA THR A 200 -5.67 0.50 0.27
C THR A 200 -6.78 0.57 -0.79
N ALA A 201 -6.87 -0.44 -1.65
CA ALA A 201 -7.96 -0.57 -2.62
C ALA A 201 -9.28 -0.97 -1.96
N LEU A 202 -9.23 -1.87 -0.98
CA LEU A 202 -10.41 -2.31 -0.23
C LEU A 202 -11.05 -1.13 0.51
N VAL A 203 -10.28 -0.25 1.13
CA VAL A 203 -10.79 0.94 1.82
C VAL A 203 -11.62 1.82 0.86
N ASP A 204 -11.21 1.97 -0.40
CA ASP A 204 -11.97 2.75 -1.38
C ASP A 204 -13.32 2.09 -1.69
N GLU A 205 -13.35 0.77 -1.84
CA GLU A 205 -14.58 0.02 -2.10
C GLU A 205 -15.50 -0.01 -0.87
N MET A 206 -14.94 -0.19 0.33
CA MET A 206 -15.68 -0.18 1.60
C MET A 206 -16.31 1.19 1.89
N TYR A 207 -15.66 2.26 1.44
CA TYR A 207 -16.22 3.61 1.51
C TYR A 207 -17.42 3.78 0.58
N LYS A 208 -17.31 3.28 -0.67
CA LYS A 208 -18.42 3.31 -1.64
C LYS A 208 -19.62 2.49 -1.18
N SER A 209 -19.37 1.32 -0.60
CA SER A 209 -20.42 0.40 -0.12
C SER A 209 -20.96 0.75 1.27
N LYS A 210 -20.37 1.72 1.96
CA LYS A 210 -20.81 2.21 3.27
C LYS A 210 -21.13 1.12 4.29
N VAL A 211 -20.21 0.17 4.44
CA VAL A 211 -20.36 -1.03 5.29
C VAL A 211 -20.69 -0.79 6.77
N TRP A 212 -20.64 0.46 7.24
CA TRP A 212 -20.97 0.85 8.61
C TRP A 212 -22.45 1.22 8.79
N GLU A 213 -23.23 1.32 7.71
CA GLU A 213 -24.68 1.52 7.78
C GLU A 213 -25.38 0.21 8.19
N ASP A 214 -26.62 0.34 8.68
CA ASP A 214 -27.45 -0.81 9.02
C ASP A 214 -27.75 -1.66 7.79
N LEU A 215 -28.10 -2.93 8.02
CA LEU A 215 -28.40 -3.88 6.96
C LEU A 215 -29.52 -3.36 6.05
N GLU A 216 -29.27 -3.25 4.74
CA GLU A 216 -30.25 -2.78 3.75
C GLU A 216 -31.52 -3.65 3.75
N GLU A 217 -31.36 -4.98 3.88
CA GLU A 217 -32.44 -5.96 3.90
C GLU A 217 -32.29 -6.94 5.06
N SER A 218 -33.20 -6.87 6.04
CA SER A 218 -33.30 -7.87 7.10
C SER A 218 -33.66 -9.25 6.52
N PRO A 219 -33.06 -10.35 7.00
CA PRO A 219 -33.36 -11.68 6.47
C PRO A 219 -34.80 -12.10 6.72
N ASN A 220 -35.42 -12.76 5.74
CA ASN A 220 -36.73 -13.38 5.90
C ASN A 220 -36.71 -14.46 7.00
N GLN A 221 -37.84 -14.64 7.69
CA GLN A 221 -37.99 -15.69 8.70
C GLN A 221 -37.70 -17.06 8.08
N GLY A 222 -36.75 -17.80 8.65
CA GLY A 222 -36.33 -19.12 8.16
C GLY A 222 -35.24 -19.13 7.09
N GLN A 223 -34.76 -17.97 6.58
CA GLN A 223 -33.69 -17.90 5.56
C GLN A 223 -32.39 -18.60 6.00
N TRP A 224 -32.04 -18.50 7.28
CA TRP A 224 -30.84 -19.09 7.87
C TRP A 224 -31.13 -20.32 8.74
N ALA A 225 -32.34 -20.89 8.65
CA ALA A 225 -32.67 -22.15 9.30
C ALA A 225 -32.16 -23.31 8.45
N TYR A 226 -31.00 -23.85 8.83
CA TYR A 226 -30.45 -25.05 8.21
C TYR A 226 -31.04 -26.32 8.83
N TYR A 227 -30.89 -27.46 8.13
CA TYR A 227 -31.28 -28.76 8.65
C TYR A 227 -30.37 -29.16 9.83
N GLU A 228 -30.85 -28.95 11.06
CA GLU A 228 -30.21 -29.48 12.27
C GLU A 228 -30.26 -31.02 12.22
N ARG A 229 -29.10 -31.68 12.36
CA ARG A 229 -29.01 -33.13 12.51
C ARG A 229 -29.13 -33.54 13.99
N ASP A 230 -30.16 -33.07 14.68
CA ASP A 230 -30.32 -33.34 16.13
C ASP A 230 -31.19 -34.56 16.46
N THR A 231 -31.63 -35.35 15.47
CA THR A 231 -32.43 -36.56 15.69
C THR A 231 -31.77 -37.85 15.21
N HIS A 232 -30.51 -38.11 15.60
CA HIS A 232 -29.96 -39.47 15.50
C HIS A 232 -29.15 -39.90 16.73
N THR A 233 -29.86 -40.26 17.80
CA THR A 233 -29.40 -41.32 18.70
C THR A 233 -30.43 -42.45 18.66
N PRO A 234 -30.18 -43.55 17.92
CA PRO A 234 -30.97 -44.76 18.12
C PRO A 234 -30.62 -45.25 19.53
N LYS A 235 -31.59 -45.20 20.45
CA LYS A 235 -31.47 -45.93 21.72
C LYS A 235 -31.15 -47.38 21.35
N THR A 236 -29.98 -47.82 21.80
CA THR A 236 -29.48 -49.19 21.68
C THR A 236 -30.61 -50.21 21.88
N GLN A 237 -30.77 -51.12 20.92
CA GLN A 237 -31.70 -52.24 21.02
C GLN A 237 -31.40 -53.01 22.30
N LYS A 238 -32.39 -53.13 23.19
CA LYS A 238 -32.32 -54.09 24.29
C LYS A 238 -32.36 -55.48 23.69
N HIS A 239 -31.21 -56.16 23.66
CA HIS A 239 -31.18 -57.61 23.46
C HIS A 239 -32.00 -58.27 24.56
N SER A 240 -33.01 -59.05 24.15
CA SER A 240 -33.73 -60.01 24.99
C SER A 240 -33.03 -61.36 24.93
#